data_AF-A0A2V7YK80-F1
#
_entry.id   AF-A0A2V7YK80-F1
#
_cell.length_a   1.000
_cell.length_b   1.000
_cell.length_c   1.000
_cell.angle_alpha   90.00
_cell.angle_beta   90.00
_cell.angle_gamma   90.00
#
_symmetry.space_group_name_H-M   'P 1'
#
loop_
_entity.id
_entity.type
_entity.pdbx_description
1 polymer ?
#
loop_
_entity_poly.entity_id
_entity_poly.type
_entity_poly.pdbx_seq_one_letter_code
_entity_poly.pdbx_strand_id
1 'polypeptide(L)'
;GLLTNWVVTQTDRFAAAVSQRDIADWADFWYVADFTLFQPSWFRKAPWEDAADYKARSPITYIDRVKTPLMLIEGEADYRTPPMAGGEM
;
A
#
# COMPACT_ATOMS: atom_id res chain seq x y z
N GLY A 1 -0.32 -8.13 -2.79
CA GLY A 1 0.50 -6.96 -2.48
C GLY A 1 0.25 -6.42 -1.08
N LEU A 2 -0.71 -5.50 -0.93
CA LEU A 2 -1.01 -4.75 0.30
C LEU A 2 -0.74 -5.47 1.64
N LEU A 3 -1.36 -6.63 1.88
CA LEU A 3 -1.23 -7.34 3.17
C LEU A 3 0.15 -7.97 3.37
N THR A 4 0.87 -8.30 2.29
CA THR A 4 2.27 -8.70 2.35
C THR A 4 3.11 -7.53 2.85
N ASN A 5 2.94 -6.34 2.26
CA ASN A 5 3.64 -5.14 2.70
C ASN A 5 3.30 -4.80 4.14
N TRP A 6 2.02 -4.88 4.51
CA TRP A 6 1.59 -4.68 5.89
C TRP A 6 2.29 -5.65 6.82
N VAL A 7 2.18 -6.96 6.59
CA VAL A 7 2.62 -7.95 7.57
C VAL A 7 4.13 -7.90 7.83
N VAL A 8 4.96 -7.61 6.82
CA VAL A 8 6.43 -7.50 7.01
C VAL A 8 6.86 -6.26 7.79
N THR A 9 5.96 -5.29 7.99
CA THR A 9 6.19 -4.16 8.90
C THR A 9 5.76 -4.45 10.34
N GLN A 10 4.98 -5.51 10.57
CA GLN A 10 4.39 -5.86 11.87
C GLN A 10 5.08 -7.04 12.56
N THR A 11 5.86 -7.84 11.84
CA THR A 11 6.53 -9.03 12.40
C THR A 11 7.76 -9.42 11.58
N ASP A 12 8.69 -10.11 12.25
CA ASP A 12 9.91 -10.73 11.71
C ASP A 12 9.74 -12.25 11.48
N ARG A 13 8.52 -12.79 11.64
CA ARG A 13 8.24 -14.23 11.51
C ARG A 13 8.59 -14.82 10.13
N PHE A 14 8.62 -13.99 9.09
CA PHE A 14 8.81 -14.43 7.71
C PHE A 14 10.27 -14.31 7.28
N ALA A 15 10.82 -15.41 6.75
CA ALA A 15 12.20 -15.45 6.23
C ALA A 15 12.37 -14.66 4.92
N ALA A 16 11.32 -14.55 4.12
CA ALA A 16 11.25 -13.74 2.90
C ALA A 16 9.78 -13.46 2.55
N ALA A 17 9.54 -12.44 1.73
CA ALA A 17 8.23 -12.06 1.26
C ALA A 17 8.25 -11.66 -0.23
N VAL A 18 7.14 -11.93 -0.93
CA VAL A 18 6.92 -11.48 -2.30
C VAL A 18 5.60 -10.72 -2.34
N SER A 19 5.67 -9.44 -2.66
CA SER A 19 4.51 -8.58 -2.89
C SER A 19 4.31 -8.41 -4.40
N GLN A 20 3.07 -8.57 -4.85
CA GLN A 20 2.70 -8.34 -6.24
C GLN A 20 1.49 -7.40 -6.31
N ARG A 21 1.49 -6.47 -7.28
CA ARG A 21 0.38 -5.55 -7.57
C ARG A 21 -0.11 -4.86 -6.31
N ASP A 22 0.81 -4.15 -5.67
CA ASP A 22 0.64 -3.73 -4.30
C ASP A 22 0.13 -2.32 -4.09
N ILE A 23 -0.12 -2.01 -2.83
CA ILE A 23 -0.54 -0.70 -2.36
C ILE A 23 0.34 -0.43 -1.15
N ALA A 24 1.33 0.45 -1.31
CA ALA A 24 2.22 0.88 -0.23
C ALA A 24 1.66 2.11 0.51
N ASP A 25 1.02 3.02 -0.23
CA ASP A 25 0.36 4.21 0.29
C ASP A 25 -1.11 4.28 -0.17
N TRP A 26 -2.03 4.25 0.78
CA TRP A 26 -3.46 4.37 0.48
C TRP A 26 -3.85 5.77 0.00
N ALA A 27 -3.15 6.82 0.44
CA ALA A 27 -3.44 8.18 0.04
C ALA A 27 -3.06 8.40 -1.43
N ASP A 28 -1.92 7.85 -1.87
CA ASP A 28 -1.55 7.89 -3.29
C ASP A 28 -2.49 7.03 -4.13
N PHE A 29 -2.80 5.82 -3.65
CA PHE A 29 -3.73 4.92 -4.32
C PHE A 29 -5.11 5.55 -4.57
N TRP A 30 -5.59 6.40 -3.66
CA TRP A 30 -6.81 7.17 -3.87
C TRP A 30 -6.81 8.01 -5.17
N TYR A 31 -5.67 8.58 -5.54
CA TYR A 31 -5.57 9.52 -6.68
C TYR A 31 -5.39 8.82 -8.02
N VAL A 32 -4.92 7.58 -8.02
CA VAL A 32 -4.47 6.87 -9.22
C VAL A 32 -5.30 5.63 -9.55
N ALA A 33 -6.12 5.15 -8.62
CA ALA A 33 -6.98 4.01 -8.85
C ALA A 33 -8.01 4.26 -9.97
N ASP A 34 -8.32 3.21 -10.73
CA ASP A 34 -9.36 3.20 -11.77
C ASP A 34 -10.80 3.17 -11.21
N PHE A 35 -10.98 3.36 -9.90
CA PHE A 35 -12.28 3.31 -9.22
C PHE A 35 -12.35 4.29 -8.04
N THR A 36 -13.57 4.59 -7.58
CA THR A 36 -13.85 5.63 -6.58
C THR A 36 -14.47 5.10 -5.27
N LEU A 37 -14.41 3.78 -5.03
CA LEU A 37 -15.11 3.06 -3.93
C LEU A 37 -14.49 3.21 -2.54
N PHE A 38 -13.72 4.26 -2.31
CA PHE A 38 -12.98 4.42 -1.07
C PHE A 38 -13.84 5.00 0.08
N GLN A 39 -14.94 5.70 -0.21
CA GLN A 39 -15.77 6.39 0.80
C GLN A 39 -17.26 6.06 0.69
N PRO A 40 -17.97 5.84 1.83
CA PRO A 40 -17.44 5.62 3.18
C PRO A 40 -17.08 4.13 3.44
N SER A 41 -17.02 3.31 2.39
CA SER A 41 -16.87 1.86 2.51
C SER A 41 -15.55 1.42 3.14
N TRP A 42 -14.44 2.10 2.83
CA TRP A 42 -13.10 1.69 3.27
C TRP A 42 -12.44 2.71 4.21
N PHE A 43 -12.69 4.00 3.97
CA PHE A 43 -12.15 5.12 4.72
C PHE A 43 -13.28 6.07 5.15
N ARG A 44 -13.00 6.96 6.12
CA ARG A 44 -14.01 7.86 6.72
C ARG A 44 -14.25 9.17 5.97
N LYS A 45 -13.18 9.77 5.42
CA LYS A 45 -13.20 10.96 4.55
C LYS A 45 -12.08 10.92 3.53
N ALA A 46 -12.09 11.78 2.51
CA ALA A 46 -11.00 11.84 1.52
C ALA A 46 -9.63 12.11 2.19
N PRO A 47 -8.49 11.75 1.56
CA PRO A 47 -7.18 11.83 2.20
C PRO A 47 -6.75 13.25 2.61
N TRP A 48 -7.23 14.30 1.94
CA TRP A 48 -6.99 15.70 2.34
C TRP A 48 -7.87 16.17 3.52
N GLU A 49 -8.92 15.41 3.86
CA GLU A 49 -9.81 15.71 4.99
C GLU A 49 -9.47 14.89 6.25
N ASP A 50 -8.90 13.69 6.08
CA ASP A 50 -8.50 12.79 7.17
C ASP A 50 -7.21 12.02 6.81
N ALA A 51 -6.11 12.74 6.66
CA ALA A 51 -4.81 12.16 6.32
C ALA A 51 -4.32 11.11 7.35
N ALA A 52 -4.79 11.20 8.60
CA ALA A 52 -4.40 10.28 9.67
C ALA A 52 -4.94 8.86 9.45
N ASP A 53 -6.19 8.70 8.97
CA ASP A 53 -6.79 7.38 8.69
C ASP A 53 -6.02 6.64 7.57
N TYR A 54 -5.61 7.35 6.53
CA TYR A 54 -4.79 6.78 5.44
C TYR A 54 -3.38 6.43 5.91
N LYS A 55 -2.72 7.35 6.62
CA LYS A 55 -1.38 7.11 7.17
C LYS A 55 -1.36 5.89 8.09
N ALA A 56 -2.35 5.76 8.97
CA ALA A 56 -2.42 4.65 9.92
C ALA A 56 -2.50 3.27 9.25
N ARG A 57 -3.09 3.18 8.06
CA ARG A 57 -3.33 1.94 7.31
C ARG A 57 -2.36 1.69 6.16
N SER A 58 -1.48 2.65 5.87
CA SER A 58 -0.52 2.56 4.78
C SER A 58 0.75 1.83 5.24
N PRO A 59 1.16 0.72 4.60
CA PRO A 59 2.40 0.04 4.93
C PRO A 59 3.65 0.95 4.91
N ILE A 60 3.72 1.93 4.00
CA ILE A 60 4.87 2.84 3.87
C ILE A 60 5.14 3.64 5.16
N THR A 61 4.12 3.87 5.99
CA THR A 61 4.25 4.53 7.30
C THR A 61 5.19 3.79 8.25
N TYR A 62 5.36 2.49 8.06
CA TYR A 62 6.12 1.60 8.95
C TYR A 62 7.32 0.95 8.23
N ILE A 63 7.78 1.56 7.14
CA ILE A 63 8.85 1.03 6.28
C ILE A 63 10.16 0.78 7.05
N ASP A 64 10.44 1.58 8.07
CA ASP A 64 11.61 1.47 8.95
C ASP A 64 11.67 0.16 9.75
N ARG A 65 10.51 -0.52 9.89
CA ARG A 65 10.37 -1.79 10.59
C ARG A 65 10.64 -3.00 9.71
N VAL A 66 10.71 -2.84 8.38
CA VAL A 66 10.94 -3.97 7.48
C VAL A 66 12.33 -4.56 7.71
N LYS A 67 12.36 -5.86 8.06
CA LYS A 67 13.60 -6.67 8.18
C LYS A 67 13.58 -7.90 7.27
N THR A 68 12.39 -8.35 6.89
CA THR A 68 12.21 -9.47 5.96
C THR A 68 12.64 -9.05 4.55
N PRO A 69 13.54 -9.79 3.88
CA PRO A 69 13.84 -9.61 2.47
C PRO A 69 12.54 -9.63 1.64
N LEU A 70 12.31 -8.57 0.88
CA LEU A 70 11.07 -8.34 0.14
C LEU A 70 11.38 -8.20 -1.36
N MET A 71 10.66 -8.96 -2.18
CA MET A 71 10.63 -8.79 -3.63
C MET A 71 9.29 -8.20 -4.05
N LEU A 72 9.34 -7.16 -4.88
CA LEU A 72 8.16 -6.48 -5.43
C LEU A 72 8.00 -6.86 -6.90
N ILE A 73 6.77 -7.15 -7.32
CA ILE A 73 6.43 -7.48 -8.70
C ILE A 73 5.23 -6.64 -9.12
N GLU A 74 5.51 -5.66 -9.98
CA GLU A 74 4.51 -4.75 -10.53
C GLU A 74 4.35 -4.96 -12.04
N GLY A 75 3.24 -4.44 -12.59
CA GLY A 75 2.95 -4.49 -14.01
C GLY A 75 2.77 -3.10 -14.60
N GLU A 76 3.51 -2.79 -15.68
CA GLU A 76 3.40 -1.48 -16.36
C GLU A 76 1.99 -1.18 -16.89
N ALA A 77 1.23 -2.22 -17.24
CA ALA A 77 -0.14 -2.13 -17.72
C ALA A 77 -1.19 -2.45 -16.62
N ASP A 78 -0.83 -2.32 -15.35
CA ASP A 78 -1.78 -2.48 -14.24
C ASP A 78 -2.53 -1.17 -13.98
N TYR A 79 -3.80 -1.12 -14.40
CA TYR A 79 -4.67 0.03 -14.14
C TYR A 79 -5.38 -0.06 -12.78
N ARG A 80 -5.35 -1.23 -12.12
CA ARG A 80 -6.03 -1.46 -10.85
C ARG A 80 -5.16 -1.04 -9.68
N THR A 81 -3.86 -1.33 -9.72
CA THR A 81 -2.85 -0.86 -8.77
C THR A 81 -1.65 -0.33 -9.56
N PRO A 82 -1.74 0.90 -10.09
CA PRO A 82 -0.68 1.45 -10.94
C PRO A 82 0.67 1.49 -10.22
N PRO A 83 1.80 1.19 -10.89
CA PRO A 83 3.11 1.16 -10.25
C PRO A 83 3.53 2.48 -9.59
N MET A 84 3.02 3.63 -10.06
CA MET A 84 3.23 4.92 -9.38
C MET A 84 2.66 4.92 -7.94
N ALA A 85 1.59 4.16 -7.68
CA ALA A 85 0.92 4.00 -6.38
C ALA A 85 1.66 3.07 -5.40
N GLY A 86 2.50 2.17 -5.93
CA GLY A 86 3.22 1.12 -5.20
C GLY A 86 4.53 1.58 -4.56
N GLY A 87 4.91 2.85 -4.75
CA GLY A 87 6.01 3.48 -4.01
C GLY A 87 7.44 3.12 -4.47
N GLU A 88 7.64 2.46 -5.61
CA GLU A 88 8.99 2.06 -6.04
C GLU A 88 9.20 2.28 -7.55
N MET A 89 9.67 3.48 -7.89
CA MET A 89 10.73 3.73 -8.89
C MET A 89 11.91 4.35 -8.15
#